data_AF-A0A8B6CV92-F1
#
_entry.id   AF-A0A8B6CV92-F1
#
_cell.length_a   1.000
_cell.length_b   1.000
_cell.length_c   1.000
_cell.angle_alpha   90.00
_cell.angle_beta   90.00
_cell.angle_gamma   90.00
#
_symmetry.space_group_name_H-M   'P 1'
#
loop_
_entity.id
_entity.type
_entity.pdbx_description
1 polymer ?
#
loop_
_entity_poly.entity_id
_entity_poly.type
_entity_poly.pdbx_seq_one_letter_code
_entity_poly.pdbx_strand_id
1 'polypeptide(L)'
;MSINYYFAVYESEKDALQDFGAALVMDTEETMPESEKDALQDCGVVLVMDTEETQPCFTHLRVINYNSLSSCIKQVMEQHQGHNLLSSELYKAQLRKQLSLIRPDLNKIHGPCLSDKGDNMDFASCLKCDKWVSQAQPWISRSRLTWPSPELISKITSCGVLFVPIGNKGSINENLQWRISFSIAEKILIYSFSHTQLLCYALLKILLKEIVEKEKVDGSEKDEDLKGLLCSYFLKTLLFWISEETDTSVWRPDNIIPCFTACLQRLIYCIL
;
A
#
# COMPACT_ATOMS: atom_id res chain seq x y z
N MET A 1 8.94 -8.26 14.40
CA MET A 1 8.60 -9.22 13.32
C MET A 1 8.64 -8.46 11.99
N SER A 2 9.46 -8.88 11.01
CA SER A 2 9.44 -8.25 9.68
C SER A 2 8.08 -8.56 9.07
N ILE A 3 7.25 -7.54 8.86
CA ILE A 3 6.15 -7.66 7.89
C ILE A 3 6.86 -7.75 6.53
N ASN A 4 7.26 -8.95 6.17
CA ASN A 4 7.62 -9.27 4.81
C ASN A 4 6.30 -9.23 4.05
N TYR A 5 5.94 -8.05 3.53
CA TYR A 5 4.99 -7.97 2.44
C TYR A 5 5.65 -8.66 1.24
N TYR A 6 5.53 -9.98 1.18
CA TYR A 6 5.64 -10.68 -0.07
C TYR A 6 4.41 -10.24 -0.86
N PHE A 7 4.60 -9.26 -1.75
CA PHE A 7 3.80 -9.19 -2.96
C PHE A 7 4.22 -10.39 -3.82
N ALA A 8 3.88 -11.58 -3.34
CA ALA A 8 3.86 -12.75 -4.17
C ALA A 8 2.56 -12.62 -4.95
N VAL A 9 2.68 -12.21 -6.21
CA VAL A 9 1.84 -12.82 -7.22
C VAL A 9 2.67 -14.02 -7.65
N TYR A 10 2.47 -15.18 -7.02
CA TYR A 10 3.07 -16.42 -7.51
C TYR A 10 2.58 -16.67 -8.94
N GLU A 11 3.39 -17.28 -9.79
CA GLU A 11 2.96 -17.65 -11.14
C GLU A 11 1.77 -18.63 -11.14
N SER A 12 1.56 -19.39 -10.05
CA SER A 12 0.37 -20.21 -9.83
C SER A 12 -0.87 -19.44 -9.33
N GLU A 13 -0.71 -18.17 -8.94
CA GLU A 13 -1.81 -17.28 -8.50
C GLU A 13 -2.30 -16.39 -9.65
N LYS A 14 -1.59 -16.35 -10.79
CA LYS A 14 -2.11 -15.80 -12.05
C LYS A 14 -3.40 -16.50 -12.47
N ASP A 15 -3.55 -17.77 -12.14
CA ASP A 15 -4.73 -18.58 -12.46
C ASP A 15 -5.93 -18.29 -11.53
N ALA A 16 -5.69 -17.85 -10.28
CA ALA A 16 -6.77 -17.46 -9.35
C ALA A 16 -7.23 -16.01 -9.57
N LEU A 17 -6.31 -15.12 -9.98
CA LEU A 17 -6.62 -13.74 -10.40
C LEU A 17 -7.14 -13.67 -11.85
N GLN A 18 -6.98 -14.74 -12.64
CA GLN A 18 -7.53 -14.85 -14.00
C GLN A 18 -9.06 -14.69 -14.04
N ASP A 19 -9.75 -15.03 -12.94
CA ASP A 19 -11.21 -14.89 -12.84
C ASP A 19 -11.68 -13.43 -12.76
N PHE A 20 -10.89 -12.52 -12.18
CA PHE A 20 -11.09 -11.08 -12.35
C PHE A 20 -10.43 -10.66 -13.67
N GLY A 21 -10.98 -11.14 -14.79
CA GLY A 21 -10.46 -10.89 -16.13
C GLY A 21 -10.03 -9.44 -16.30
N ALA A 22 -8.84 -9.22 -16.88
CA ALA A 22 -8.11 -7.95 -17.02
C ALA A 22 -8.93 -6.69 -16.66
N ALA A 23 -9.03 -6.40 -15.36
CA ALA A 23 -9.71 -5.20 -14.89
C ALA A 23 -8.76 -4.01 -15.03
N LEU A 24 -9.15 -3.01 -15.81
CA LEU A 24 -8.38 -1.78 -15.96
C LEU A 24 -8.82 -0.80 -14.87
N VAL A 25 -7.90 -0.41 -13.99
CA VAL A 25 -8.15 0.63 -12.97
C VAL A 25 -7.62 1.96 -13.47
N MET A 26 -8.44 3.01 -13.41
CA MET A 26 -8.12 4.36 -13.86
C MET A 26 -8.39 5.40 -12.75
N ASP A 27 -7.66 6.50 -12.81
CA ASP A 27 -7.77 7.62 -11.87
C ASP A 27 -9.00 8.49 -12.14
N THR A 28 -9.29 8.79 -13.40
CA THR A 28 -10.51 9.52 -13.79
C THR A 28 -11.01 9.04 -15.15
N GLU A 29 -12.28 9.27 -15.47
CA GLU A 29 -12.83 8.97 -16.81
C GLU A 29 -12.15 9.78 -17.93
N GLU A 30 -11.70 10.99 -17.62
CA GLU A 30 -11.10 11.92 -18.60
C GLU A 30 -9.69 11.50 -19.02
N THR A 31 -9.01 10.67 -18.22
CA THR A 31 -7.65 10.19 -18.54
C THR A 31 -7.60 9.11 -19.62
N MET A 32 -8.75 8.73 -20.19
CA MET A 32 -8.87 7.67 -21.18
C MET A 32 -8.63 8.18 -22.62
N PRO A 33 -7.56 7.75 -23.31
CA PRO A 33 -7.33 8.06 -24.72
C PRO A 33 -8.48 7.55 -25.60
N GLU A 34 -8.88 8.31 -26.63
CA GLU A 34 -9.94 7.88 -27.56
C GLU A 34 -9.65 6.55 -28.25
N SER A 35 -8.37 6.23 -28.49
CA SER A 35 -7.95 4.94 -29.04
C SER A 35 -8.12 3.75 -28.08
N GLU A 36 -8.16 3.99 -26.76
CA GLU A 36 -8.40 2.95 -25.75
C GLU A 36 -9.89 2.71 -25.53
N LYS A 37 -10.77 3.69 -25.80
CA LYS A 37 -12.24 3.52 -25.75
C LYS A 37 -12.74 2.40 -26.68
N ASP A 38 -12.14 2.28 -27.87
CA ASP A 38 -12.49 1.23 -28.84
C ASP A 38 -11.85 -0.12 -28.48
N ALA A 39 -10.63 -0.13 -27.92
CA ALA A 39 -9.99 -1.35 -27.42
C ALA A 39 -10.66 -1.90 -26.14
N LEU A 40 -11.35 -1.05 -25.39
CA LEU A 40 -12.12 -1.39 -24.20
C LEU A 40 -13.45 -2.10 -24.51
N GLN A 41 -13.90 -2.12 -25.78
CA GLN A 41 -14.97 -3.02 -26.20
C GLN A 41 -14.52 -4.49 -26.19
N ASP A 42 -13.22 -4.77 -26.30
CA ASP A 42 -12.64 -6.12 -26.19
C ASP A 42 -12.01 -6.40 -24.81
N CYS A 43 -11.68 -5.37 -24.04
CA CYS A 43 -11.17 -5.52 -22.67
C CYS A 43 -12.32 -5.62 -21.65
N GLY A 44 -12.04 -6.28 -20.52
CA GLY A 44 -13.03 -6.58 -19.48
C GLY A 44 -13.56 -5.35 -18.73
N VAL A 45 -13.58 -5.44 -17.40
CA VAL A 45 -14.24 -4.45 -16.54
C VAL A 45 -13.35 -3.23 -16.33
N VAL A 46 -13.93 -2.03 -16.46
CA VAL A 46 -13.24 -0.77 -16.18
C VAL A 46 -13.64 -0.28 -14.79
N LEU A 47 -12.64 0.03 -13.97
CA LEU A 47 -12.80 0.58 -12.63
C LEU A 47 -12.24 1.99 -12.61
N VAL A 48 -13.04 2.95 -12.16
CA VAL A 48 -12.63 4.35 -12.05
C VAL A 48 -12.66 4.76 -10.58
N MET A 49 -11.58 5.39 -10.15
CA MET A 49 -11.51 5.97 -8.83
C MET A 49 -12.57 7.06 -8.65
N ASP A 50 -13.22 7.00 -7.50
CA ASP A 50 -14.13 8.03 -7.03
C ASP A 50 -13.70 8.39 -5.62
N THR A 51 -13.29 9.64 -5.45
CA THR A 51 -12.74 10.15 -4.19
C THR A 51 -13.75 11.02 -3.46
N GLU A 52 -14.95 11.19 -4.00
CA GLU A 52 -16.02 11.94 -3.34
C GLU A 52 -16.36 11.29 -1.99
N GLU A 53 -16.47 12.12 -0.95
CA GLU A 53 -16.83 11.69 0.41
C GLU A 53 -15.82 10.70 1.06
N THR A 54 -14.62 10.54 0.50
CA THR A 54 -13.56 9.70 1.07
C THR A 54 -12.46 10.53 1.73
N GLN A 55 -11.78 9.94 2.71
CA GLN A 55 -10.55 10.54 3.26
C GLN A 55 -9.37 10.38 2.30
N PRO A 56 -8.34 11.25 2.37
CA PRO A 56 -7.12 11.09 1.59
C PRO A 56 -6.56 9.66 1.69
N CYS A 57 -6.04 9.15 0.57
CA CYS A 57 -5.55 7.78 0.40
C CYS A 57 -6.63 6.68 0.38
N PHE A 58 -7.92 7.02 0.53
CA PHE A 58 -9.04 6.12 0.27
C PHE A 58 -9.80 6.55 -0.99
N THR A 59 -10.54 5.62 -1.56
CA THR A 59 -11.37 5.85 -2.76
C THR A 59 -12.45 4.77 -2.84
N HIS A 60 -13.56 5.07 -3.48
CA HIS A 60 -14.45 4.07 -4.04
C HIS A 60 -13.95 3.68 -5.44
N LEU A 61 -14.24 2.46 -5.88
CA LEU A 61 -13.96 2.01 -7.24
C LEU A 61 -15.27 1.82 -7.98
N ARG A 62 -15.63 2.78 -8.83
CA ARG A 62 -16.84 2.72 -9.64
C ARG A 62 -16.63 1.83 -10.84
N VAL A 63 -17.56 0.92 -11.05
CA VAL A 63 -17.58 0.01 -12.19
C VAL A 63 -18.22 0.72 -13.38
N ILE A 64 -17.42 1.00 -14.41
CA ILE A 64 -17.91 1.46 -15.70
C ILE A 64 -18.03 0.23 -16.59
N ASN A 65 -19.27 -0.08 -16.96
CA ASN A 65 -19.56 -1.26 -17.73
C ASN A 65 -19.69 -0.93 -19.22
N TYR A 66 -18.86 -1.55 -20.05
CA TYR A 66 -18.99 -1.49 -21.50
C TYR A 66 -19.58 -2.79 -22.10
N ASN A 67 -19.65 -3.92 -21.36
CA ASN A 67 -20.07 -5.25 -21.86
C ASN A 67 -20.66 -6.21 -20.78
N SER A 68 -20.69 -7.54 -21.03
CA SER A 68 -21.17 -8.52 -20.03
C SER A 68 -20.16 -8.73 -18.91
N LEU A 69 -20.45 -8.23 -17.70
CA LEU A 69 -19.62 -8.47 -16.52
C LEU A 69 -19.57 -9.96 -16.17
N SER A 70 -18.37 -10.44 -15.78
CA SER A 70 -18.19 -11.79 -15.26
C SER A 70 -19.02 -12.02 -13.98
N SER A 71 -19.38 -13.27 -13.72
CA SER A 71 -20.17 -13.63 -12.54
C SER A 71 -19.46 -13.29 -11.22
N CYS A 72 -18.13 -13.41 -11.19
CA CYS A 72 -17.32 -13.05 -10.02
C CYS A 72 -17.40 -11.54 -9.72
N ILE A 73 -17.31 -10.66 -10.72
CA ILE A 73 -17.39 -9.21 -10.53
C ILE A 73 -18.79 -8.81 -10.09
N LYS A 74 -19.84 -9.39 -10.71
CA LYS A 74 -21.24 -9.15 -10.30
C LYS A 74 -21.50 -9.49 -8.83
N GLN A 75 -20.83 -10.49 -8.27
CA GLN A 75 -20.99 -10.92 -6.88
C GLN A 75 -20.33 -9.98 -5.87
N VAL A 76 -19.42 -9.12 -6.30
CA VAL A 76 -18.67 -8.21 -5.42
C VAL A 76 -19.02 -6.74 -5.65
N MET A 77 -20.08 -6.48 -6.41
CA MET A 77 -20.59 -5.15 -6.67
C MET A 77 -21.75 -4.79 -5.74
N GLU A 78 -21.79 -3.54 -5.32
CA GLU A 78 -22.89 -2.97 -4.55
C GLU A 78 -23.34 -1.66 -5.20
N GLN A 79 -24.65 -1.41 -5.20
CA GLN A 79 -25.19 -0.16 -5.71
C GLN A 79 -25.21 0.89 -4.60
N HIS A 80 -24.58 2.04 -4.84
CA HIS A 80 -24.53 3.15 -3.91
C HIS A 80 -24.73 4.46 -4.67
N GLN A 81 -25.68 5.29 -4.21
CA GLN A 81 -25.99 6.61 -4.81
C GLN A 81 -26.19 6.58 -6.35
N GLY A 82 -26.76 5.48 -6.88
CA GLY A 82 -27.00 5.32 -8.32
C GLY A 82 -25.79 4.81 -9.13
N HIS A 83 -24.63 4.64 -8.50
CA HIS A 83 -23.45 4.04 -9.09
C HIS A 83 -23.25 2.59 -8.64
N ASN A 84 -22.65 1.78 -9.50
CA ASN A 84 -22.19 0.45 -9.12
C ASN A 84 -20.75 0.55 -8.63
N LEU A 85 -20.51 0.23 -7.37
CA LEU A 85 -19.19 0.27 -6.74
C LEU A 85 -18.69 -1.15 -6.49
N LEU A 86 -17.37 -1.32 -6.54
CA LEU A 86 -16.73 -2.57 -6.18
C LEU A 86 -16.55 -2.61 -4.65
N SER A 87 -17.27 -3.50 -3.98
CA SER A 87 -17.22 -3.66 -2.53
C SER A 87 -15.92 -4.35 -2.11
N SER A 88 -15.12 -3.67 -1.30
CA SER A 88 -13.85 -4.22 -0.81
C SER A 88 -14.07 -5.37 0.17
N GLU A 89 -15.16 -5.34 0.93
CA GLU A 89 -15.56 -6.43 1.82
C GLU A 89 -15.99 -7.68 1.06
N LEU A 90 -16.88 -7.54 0.07
CA LEU A 90 -17.29 -8.68 -0.76
C LEU A 90 -16.11 -9.25 -1.56
N TYR A 91 -15.26 -8.38 -2.09
CA TYR A 91 -14.02 -8.77 -2.78
C TYR A 91 -13.13 -9.63 -1.86
N LYS A 92 -12.87 -9.20 -0.62
CA LYS A 92 -12.11 -9.98 0.36
C LYS A 92 -12.78 -11.31 0.69
N ALA A 93 -14.10 -11.33 0.89
CA ALA A 93 -14.84 -12.54 1.21
C ALA A 93 -14.74 -13.58 0.09
N GLN A 94 -14.88 -13.14 -1.16
CA GLN A 94 -14.74 -14.00 -2.33
C GLN A 94 -13.32 -14.55 -2.48
N LEU A 95 -12.31 -13.68 -2.36
CA LEU A 95 -10.91 -14.09 -2.42
C LEU A 95 -10.58 -15.10 -1.32
N ARG A 96 -11.03 -14.86 -0.08
CA ARG A 96 -10.83 -15.78 1.04
C ARG A 96 -11.42 -17.16 0.74
N LYS A 97 -12.62 -17.21 0.15
CA LYS A 97 -13.27 -18.46 -0.26
C LYS A 97 -12.41 -19.21 -1.28
N GLN A 98 -11.92 -18.52 -2.32
CA GLN A 98 -11.04 -19.13 -3.33
C GLN A 98 -9.71 -19.60 -2.73
N LEU A 99 -9.03 -18.75 -1.96
CA LEU A 99 -7.75 -19.09 -1.33
C LEU A 99 -7.88 -20.22 -0.31
N SER A 100 -9.01 -20.37 0.38
CA SER A 100 -9.20 -21.49 1.31
C SER A 100 -9.12 -22.87 0.63
N LEU A 101 -9.35 -22.94 -0.68
CA LEU A 101 -9.24 -24.17 -1.47
C LEU A 101 -7.79 -24.47 -1.89
N ILE A 102 -6.97 -23.43 -2.07
CA ILE A 102 -5.60 -23.53 -2.61
C ILE A 102 -4.56 -23.51 -1.47
N ARG A 103 -4.77 -22.64 -0.47
CA ARG A 103 -3.89 -22.34 0.66
C ARG A 103 -4.71 -22.26 1.97
N PRO A 104 -5.22 -23.41 2.45
CA PRO A 104 -6.02 -23.46 3.69
C PRO A 104 -5.25 -23.03 4.95
N ASP A 105 -3.92 -22.98 4.87
CA ASP A 105 -3.04 -22.48 5.92
C ASP A 105 -3.15 -20.95 6.13
N LEU A 106 -3.54 -20.19 5.10
CA LEU A 106 -3.74 -18.73 5.15
C LEU A 106 -5.13 -18.37 5.69
N ASN A 107 -5.36 -18.60 6.98
CA ASN A 107 -6.71 -18.46 7.58
C ASN A 107 -6.88 -17.28 8.54
N LYS A 108 -5.78 -16.65 8.98
CA LYS A 108 -5.80 -15.49 9.88
C LYS A 108 -5.96 -14.20 9.08
N ILE A 109 -6.87 -13.31 9.49
CA ILE A 109 -7.09 -12.03 8.82
C ILE A 109 -6.42 -10.93 9.65
N HIS A 110 -5.66 -10.06 8.98
CA HIS A 110 -5.10 -8.85 9.54
C HIS A 110 -5.22 -7.70 8.53
N GLY A 111 -6.20 -6.81 8.73
CA GLY A 111 -6.44 -5.70 7.80
C GLY A 111 -6.73 -6.20 6.38
N PRO A 112 -5.97 -5.77 5.34
CA PRO A 112 -6.13 -6.29 3.98
C PRO A 112 -5.41 -7.63 3.76
N CYS A 113 -4.71 -8.17 4.77
CA CYS A 113 -3.83 -9.32 4.62
C CYS A 113 -4.45 -10.61 5.17
N LEU A 114 -4.03 -11.74 4.58
CA LEU A 114 -4.21 -13.09 5.09
C LEU A 114 -2.85 -13.64 5.51
N SER A 115 -2.77 -14.19 6.71
CA SER A 115 -1.52 -14.72 7.28
C SER A 115 -1.64 -16.21 7.55
N ASP A 116 -0.51 -16.91 7.51
CA ASP A 116 -0.43 -18.29 8.00
C ASP A 116 -0.52 -18.32 9.54
N LYS A 117 -0.80 -19.50 10.11
CA LYS A 117 -0.90 -19.66 11.58
C LYS A 117 0.39 -19.27 12.32
N GLY A 118 1.54 -19.27 11.65
CA GLY A 118 2.83 -18.91 12.21
C GLY A 118 3.19 -17.43 12.12
N ASP A 119 2.36 -16.60 11.48
CA ASP A 119 2.67 -15.19 11.16
C ASP A 119 4.02 -15.02 10.41
N ASN A 120 4.40 -16.04 9.61
CA ASN A 120 5.64 -16.03 8.84
C ASN A 120 5.47 -15.31 7.50
N MET A 121 4.26 -15.34 6.95
CA MET A 121 3.94 -14.78 5.65
C MET A 121 2.58 -14.07 5.67
N ASP A 122 2.57 -12.83 5.16
CA ASP A 122 1.36 -12.07 4.89
C ASP A 122 1.10 -12.03 3.38
N PHE A 123 -0.12 -12.37 2.99
CA PHE A 123 -0.64 -12.26 1.63
C PHE A 123 -1.61 -11.08 1.55
N ALA A 124 -1.34 -10.10 0.70
CA ALA A 124 -2.21 -8.95 0.48
C ALA A 124 -2.64 -8.88 -0.99
N SER A 125 -3.94 -9.06 -1.25
CA SER A 125 -4.46 -8.87 -2.61
C SER A 125 -4.58 -7.39 -2.94
N CYS A 126 -4.37 -7.05 -4.20
CA CYS A 126 -4.56 -5.71 -4.69
C CYS A 126 -5.02 -5.67 -6.14
N LEU A 127 -5.65 -4.56 -6.52
CA LEU A 127 -5.86 -4.18 -7.91
C LEU A 127 -4.77 -3.18 -8.30
N LYS A 128 -4.28 -3.25 -9.55
CA LYS A 128 -3.22 -2.36 -10.02
C LYS A 128 -3.78 -1.32 -10.97
N CYS A 129 -3.39 -0.06 -10.77
CA CYS A 129 -3.48 1.00 -11.76
C CYS A 129 -2.07 1.28 -12.27
N ASP A 130 -1.86 1.23 -13.58
CA ASP A 130 -0.55 1.49 -14.18
C ASP A 130 -0.21 3.00 -14.24
N LYS A 131 -1.11 3.87 -13.81
CA LYS A 131 -0.92 5.32 -13.78
C LYS A 131 -0.64 5.82 -12.37
N TRP A 132 0.13 6.90 -12.28
CA TRP A 132 0.30 7.64 -11.04
C TRP A 132 -0.93 8.52 -10.79
N VAL A 133 -1.63 8.29 -9.69
CA VAL A 133 -2.91 8.94 -9.37
C VAL A 133 -2.75 10.43 -9.07
N SER A 134 -3.78 11.20 -9.43
CA SER A 134 -3.92 12.65 -9.22
C SER A 134 -3.59 13.07 -7.79
N GLN A 135 -4.12 12.36 -6.78
CA GLN A 135 -3.86 12.61 -5.36
C GLN A 135 -2.36 12.59 -4.98
N ALA A 136 -1.54 11.85 -5.74
CA ALA A 136 -0.11 11.70 -5.48
C ALA A 136 0.77 12.56 -6.40
N GLN A 137 0.19 13.32 -7.33
CA GLN A 137 0.93 14.23 -8.22
C GLN A 137 1.82 15.23 -7.46
N PRO A 138 1.42 15.81 -6.31
CA PRO A 138 2.28 16.72 -5.55
C PRO A 138 3.60 16.09 -5.11
N TRP A 139 3.68 14.76 -5.00
CA TRP A 139 4.94 14.07 -4.71
C TRP A 139 5.96 14.27 -5.84
N ILE A 140 5.55 14.29 -7.10
CA ILE A 140 6.49 14.44 -8.24
C ILE A 140 7.16 15.82 -8.21
N SER A 141 6.38 16.86 -7.93
CA SER A 141 6.82 18.26 -8.03
C SER A 141 7.37 18.85 -6.73
N ARG A 142 7.34 18.13 -5.60
CA ARG A 142 7.82 18.69 -4.33
C ARG A 142 9.31 18.98 -4.37
N SER A 143 9.73 20.04 -3.68
CA SER A 143 11.14 20.43 -3.58
C SER A 143 11.95 19.39 -2.80
N ARG A 144 13.17 19.10 -3.28
CA ARG A 144 14.07 18.06 -2.75
C ARG A 144 15.50 18.55 -2.92
N LEU A 145 16.43 18.06 -2.08
CA LEU A 145 17.85 18.38 -2.24
C LEU A 145 18.50 17.55 -3.37
N THR A 146 18.70 16.26 -3.13
CA THR A 146 19.44 15.40 -4.08
C THR A 146 18.82 14.02 -4.30
N TRP A 147 17.96 13.57 -3.39
CA TRP A 147 17.33 12.25 -3.47
C TRP A 147 15.81 12.38 -3.33
N PRO A 148 15.01 11.54 -4.00
CA PRO A 148 15.38 10.66 -5.12
C PRO A 148 15.78 11.44 -6.38
N SER A 149 16.55 10.81 -7.28
CA SER A 149 16.91 11.43 -8.56
C SER A 149 15.68 11.51 -9.49
N PRO A 150 15.68 12.41 -10.50
CA PRO A 150 14.60 12.51 -11.48
C PRO A 150 14.31 11.18 -12.20
N GLU A 151 15.33 10.38 -12.52
CA GLU A 151 15.19 9.07 -13.16
C GLU A 151 14.48 8.08 -12.25
N LEU A 152 14.78 8.12 -10.95
CA LEU A 152 14.13 7.27 -9.95
C LEU A 152 12.66 7.66 -9.77
N ILE A 153 12.34 8.96 -9.77
CA ILE A 153 10.97 9.47 -9.75
C ILE A 153 10.21 9.01 -11.00
N SER A 154 10.81 9.12 -12.19
CA SER A 154 10.21 8.64 -13.44
C SER A 154 9.96 7.12 -13.40
N LYS A 155 10.92 6.33 -12.92
CA LYS A 155 10.75 4.89 -12.74
C LYS A 155 9.59 4.57 -11.81
N ILE A 156 9.52 5.22 -10.66
CA ILE A 156 8.45 5.01 -9.66
C ILE A 156 7.08 5.34 -10.24
N THR A 157 6.94 6.51 -10.85
CA THR A 157 5.65 6.98 -11.40
C THR A 157 5.17 6.11 -12.56
N SER A 158 6.08 5.54 -13.36
CA SER A 158 5.76 4.59 -14.43
C SER A 158 5.22 3.23 -13.93
N CYS A 159 5.41 2.90 -12.65
CA CYS A 159 4.89 1.66 -12.05
C CYS A 159 3.43 1.80 -11.57
N GLY A 160 2.90 3.02 -11.50
CA GLY A 160 1.56 3.32 -11.02
C GLY A 160 1.37 3.05 -9.52
N VAL A 161 0.15 2.64 -9.14
CA VAL A 161 -0.25 2.41 -7.75
C VAL A 161 -1.08 1.14 -7.59
N LEU A 162 -1.24 0.71 -6.34
CA LEU A 162 -2.07 -0.44 -5.97
C LEU A 162 -3.28 0.01 -5.15
N PHE A 163 -4.38 -0.74 -5.23
CA PHE A 163 -5.56 -0.58 -4.40
C PHE A 163 -5.74 -1.84 -3.56
N VAL A 164 -5.70 -1.69 -2.25
CA VAL A 164 -5.92 -2.80 -1.31
C VAL A 164 -7.34 -2.72 -0.74
N PRO A 165 -8.01 -3.86 -0.53
CA PRO A 165 -9.43 -3.90 -0.17
C PRO A 165 -9.62 -3.65 1.34
N ILE A 166 -9.38 -2.43 1.77
CA ILE A 166 -9.58 -2.00 3.16
C ILE A 166 -10.09 -0.56 3.17
N GLY A 167 -11.19 -0.35 3.89
CA GLY A 167 -11.77 0.97 4.06
C GLY A 167 -11.20 1.72 5.27
N ASN A 168 -11.60 2.97 5.37
CA ASN A 168 -11.28 3.79 6.52
C ASN A 168 -12.16 3.40 7.71
N LYS A 169 -11.52 3.00 8.80
CA LYS A 169 -12.20 2.42 9.97
C LYS A 169 -13.20 3.40 10.57
N GLY A 170 -14.46 2.97 10.69
CA GLY A 170 -15.54 3.76 11.27
C GLY A 170 -16.18 4.78 10.33
N SER A 171 -15.84 4.76 9.03
CA SER A 171 -16.54 5.56 8.03
C SER A 171 -17.87 4.92 7.60
N ILE A 172 -18.82 5.75 7.14
CA ILE A 172 -20.20 5.33 6.82
C ILE A 172 -20.26 4.23 5.74
N ASN A 173 -19.28 4.18 4.84
CA ASN A 173 -19.19 3.23 3.73
C ASN A 173 -17.85 2.47 3.73
N GLU A 174 -17.33 2.12 4.91
CA GLU A 174 -16.02 1.43 5.05
C GLU A 174 -15.91 0.17 4.17
N ASN A 175 -16.98 -0.60 4.03
CA ASN A 175 -17.02 -1.83 3.22
C ASN A 175 -16.86 -1.59 1.71
N LEU A 176 -17.15 -0.37 1.23
CA LEU A 176 -17.05 0.00 -0.19
C LEU A 176 -15.71 0.65 -0.54
N GLN A 177 -14.94 1.03 0.46
CA GLN A 177 -13.70 1.78 0.27
C GLN A 177 -12.50 0.88 0.00
N TRP A 178 -11.61 1.39 -0.82
CA TRP A 178 -10.31 0.85 -1.14
C TRP A 178 -9.24 1.85 -0.71
N ARG A 179 -8.10 1.35 -0.24
CA ARG A 179 -6.96 2.18 0.14
C ARG A 179 -5.89 2.14 -0.94
N ILE A 180 -5.39 3.30 -1.33
CA ILE A 180 -4.26 3.44 -2.24
C ILE A 180 -2.99 2.98 -1.50
N SER A 181 -2.18 2.17 -2.16
CA SER A 181 -0.93 1.64 -1.65
C SER A 181 0.21 1.94 -2.62
N PHE A 182 1.28 2.52 -2.08
CA PHE A 182 2.51 2.86 -2.79
C PHE A 182 3.63 1.85 -2.54
N SER A 183 3.29 0.62 -2.16
CA SER A 183 4.29 -0.38 -1.73
C SER A 183 5.38 -0.68 -2.79
N ILE A 184 5.03 -0.64 -4.08
CA ILE A 184 5.99 -0.77 -5.19
C ILE A 184 6.96 0.42 -5.20
N ALA A 185 6.43 1.64 -5.12
CA ALA A 185 7.22 2.86 -5.04
C ALA A 185 8.15 2.85 -3.82
N GLU A 186 7.62 2.53 -2.65
CA GLU A 186 8.37 2.42 -1.40
C GLU A 186 9.50 1.38 -1.50
N LYS A 187 9.24 0.23 -2.12
CA LYS A 187 10.25 -0.81 -2.34
C LYS A 187 11.38 -0.30 -3.23
N ILE A 188 11.05 0.40 -4.32
CA ILE A 188 12.04 1.02 -5.22
C ILE A 188 12.87 2.07 -4.47
N LEU A 189 12.24 2.91 -3.64
CA LEU A 189 12.94 3.91 -2.83
C LEU A 189 13.89 3.25 -1.83
N ILE A 190 13.45 2.22 -1.10
CA ILE A 190 14.30 1.49 -0.14
C ILE A 190 15.51 0.88 -0.85
N TYR A 191 15.33 0.29 -2.04
CA TYR A 191 16.46 -0.26 -2.79
C TYR A 191 17.44 0.78 -3.33
N SER A 192 17.02 2.04 -3.41
CA SER A 192 17.90 3.14 -3.79
C SER A 192 18.67 3.75 -2.62
N PHE A 193 18.39 3.33 -1.39
CA PHE A 193 19.08 3.84 -0.22
C PHE A 193 20.56 3.45 -0.21
N SER A 194 21.38 4.35 0.31
CA SER A 194 22.76 4.08 0.65
C SER A 194 22.85 3.07 1.81
N HIS A 195 24.04 2.48 1.96
CA HIS A 195 24.31 1.57 3.07
C HIS A 195 24.06 2.23 4.44
N THR A 196 24.46 3.50 4.61
CA THR A 196 24.24 4.25 5.86
C THR A 196 22.76 4.45 6.17
N GLN A 197 21.93 4.80 5.16
CA GLN A 197 20.48 4.92 5.34
C GLN A 197 19.85 3.59 5.79
N LEU A 198 20.25 2.47 5.16
CA LEU A 198 19.77 1.14 5.53
C LEU A 198 20.22 0.74 6.94
N LEU A 199 21.45 1.07 7.35
CA LEU A 199 21.92 0.86 8.72
C LEU A 199 21.12 1.69 9.74
N CYS A 200 20.87 2.98 9.46
CA CYS A 200 20.00 3.80 10.31
C CYS A 200 18.59 3.19 10.43
N TYR A 201 18.01 2.70 9.33
CA TYR A 201 16.71 2.01 9.36
C TYR A 201 16.74 0.77 10.24
N ALA A 202 17.79 -0.06 10.10
CA ALA A 202 17.97 -1.27 10.90
C ALA A 202 18.10 -0.95 12.39
N LEU A 203 18.88 0.08 12.75
CA LEU A 203 19.04 0.55 14.12
C LEU A 203 17.72 1.07 14.71
N LEU A 204 16.95 1.86 13.95
CA LEU A 204 15.62 2.31 14.36
C LEU A 204 14.68 1.13 14.62
N LYS A 205 14.71 0.10 13.76
CA LYS A 205 13.89 -1.11 13.96
C LYS A 205 14.32 -1.91 15.18
N ILE A 206 15.62 -2.03 15.43
CA ILE A 206 16.14 -2.67 16.65
C ILE A 206 15.65 -1.89 17.87
N LEU A 207 15.78 -0.56 17.88
CA LEU A 207 15.32 0.28 18.98
C LEU A 207 13.80 0.15 19.21
N LEU A 208 12.99 0.19 18.15
CA LEU A 208 11.53 -0.03 18.26
C LEU A 208 11.23 -1.39 18.88
N LYS A 209 11.94 -2.44 18.47
CA LYS A 209 11.78 -3.78 19.02
C LYS A 209 12.16 -3.84 20.49
N GLU A 210 13.29 -3.25 20.84
CA GLU A 210 13.82 -3.28 22.21
C GLU A 210 12.98 -2.47 23.18
N ILE A 211 12.45 -1.30 22.77
CA ILE A 211 11.60 -0.47 23.62
C ILE A 211 10.19 -1.06 23.70
N VAL A 212 9.54 -1.33 22.56
CA VAL A 212 8.10 -1.70 22.54
C VAL A 212 7.86 -3.19 22.81
N GLU A 213 8.80 -4.09 22.49
CA GLU A 213 8.60 -5.54 22.68
C GLU A 213 9.18 -6.10 23.99
N LYS A 214 10.18 -5.46 24.63
CA LYS A 214 10.76 -5.96 25.92
C LYS A 214 10.09 -5.43 27.18
N GLU A 215 9.36 -4.31 27.12
CA GLU A 215 8.51 -3.86 28.24
C GLU A 215 7.38 -4.86 28.59
N LYS A 216 7.18 -5.89 27.75
CA LYS A 216 6.28 -7.02 28.04
C LYS A 216 6.74 -7.97 29.17
N VAL A 217 7.97 -7.83 29.66
CA VAL A 217 8.59 -8.82 30.58
C VAL A 217 8.31 -8.52 32.06
N ASP A 218 8.03 -7.27 32.43
CA ASP A 218 7.51 -6.95 33.77
C ASP A 218 6.00 -6.75 33.63
N GLY A 219 5.21 -7.61 34.29
CA GLY A 219 3.74 -7.71 34.18
C GLY A 219 2.94 -6.47 34.65
N SER A 220 3.46 -5.26 34.49
CA SER A 220 2.71 -4.02 34.61
C SER A 220 2.03 -3.68 33.29
N GLU A 221 0.70 -3.70 33.28
CA GLU A 221 -0.19 -3.16 32.25
C GLU A 221 -0.04 -1.63 32.11
N LYS A 222 1.14 -1.11 31.72
CA LYS A 222 1.36 0.35 31.70
C LYS A 222 1.61 1.01 30.37
N ASP A 223 1.83 0.30 29.26
CA ASP A 223 2.05 0.96 27.97
C ASP A 223 1.37 0.23 26.80
N GLU A 224 0.04 0.05 26.87
CA GLU A 224 -0.75 -0.25 25.67
C GLU A 224 -0.70 0.89 24.64
N ASP A 225 -0.42 2.13 25.10
CA ASP A 225 -0.42 3.34 24.28
C ASP A 225 0.70 3.34 23.22
N LEU A 226 1.94 2.99 23.58
CA LEU A 226 3.09 2.99 22.65
C LEU A 226 2.99 1.95 21.53
N LYS A 227 2.36 0.81 21.80
CA LYS A 227 2.23 -0.32 20.86
C LYS A 227 1.31 0.01 19.67
N GLY A 228 0.41 0.97 19.81
CA GLY A 228 -0.43 1.51 18.74
C GLY A 228 0.17 2.73 18.03
N LEU A 229 1.08 3.44 18.68
CA LEU A 229 1.61 4.72 18.20
C LEU A 229 2.75 4.56 17.18
N LEU A 230 3.61 3.55 17.32
CA LEU A 230 4.77 3.35 16.45
C LEU A 230 4.83 1.96 15.82
N CYS A 231 5.14 1.93 14.53
CA CYS A 231 5.34 0.72 13.76
C CYS A 231 6.43 0.92 12.70
N SER A 232 6.86 -0.19 12.08
CA SER A 232 7.94 -0.16 11.07
C SER A 232 7.63 0.72 9.85
N TYR A 233 6.35 0.98 9.57
CA TYR A 233 5.93 1.90 8.51
C TYR A 233 6.29 3.35 8.84
N PHE A 234 6.04 3.81 10.07
CA PHE A 234 6.43 5.17 10.50
C PHE A 234 7.94 5.39 10.41
N LEU A 235 8.74 4.41 10.84
CA LEU A 235 10.21 4.49 10.76
C LEU A 235 10.70 4.62 9.32
N LYS A 236 10.10 3.85 8.40
CA LYS A 236 10.44 3.89 6.98
C LYS A 236 10.05 5.24 6.37
N THR A 237 8.84 5.73 6.66
CA THR A 237 8.35 7.02 6.17
C THR A 237 9.22 8.17 6.68
N LEU A 238 9.61 8.13 7.96
CA LEU A 238 10.54 9.10 8.54
C LEU A 238 11.87 9.11 7.79
N LEU A 239 12.42 7.93 7.47
CA LEU A 239 13.68 7.86 6.73
C LEU A 239 13.54 8.41 5.30
N PHE A 240 12.41 8.21 4.63
CA PHE A 240 12.15 8.85 3.34
C PHE A 240 12.20 10.38 3.45
N TRP A 241 11.52 10.96 4.45
CA TRP A 241 11.53 12.42 4.65
C TRP A 241 12.93 12.97 4.91
N ILE A 242 13.66 12.40 5.87
CA ILE A 242 15.02 12.89 6.18
C ILE A 242 15.94 12.74 4.96
N SER A 243 15.80 11.66 4.19
CA SER A 243 16.61 11.43 3.00
C SER A 243 16.36 12.44 1.89
N GLU A 244 15.16 13.01 1.80
CA GLU A 244 14.85 14.08 0.84
C GLU A 244 15.35 15.45 1.29
N GLU A 245 15.41 15.65 2.60
CA GLU A 245 15.83 16.89 3.27
C GLU A 245 17.34 16.94 3.57
N THR A 246 18.10 15.92 3.17
CA THR A 246 19.54 15.86 3.37
C THR A 246 20.25 15.59 2.05
N ASP A 247 21.46 16.14 1.93
CA ASP A 247 22.32 15.86 0.79
C ASP A 247 22.83 14.42 0.85
N THR A 248 22.82 13.72 -0.30
CA THR A 248 23.29 12.34 -0.41
C THR A 248 24.72 12.13 0.09
N SER A 249 25.58 13.17 0.05
CA SER A 249 26.94 13.14 0.57
C SER A 249 27.02 12.96 2.08
N VAL A 250 25.96 13.27 2.83
CA VAL A 250 25.90 13.08 4.28
C VAL A 250 25.82 11.60 4.65
N TRP A 251 25.17 10.79 3.82
CA TRP A 251 24.89 9.37 4.10
C TRP A 251 26.06 8.43 3.82
N ARG A 252 27.18 8.66 4.52
CA ARG A 252 28.43 7.89 4.47
C ARG A 252 28.70 7.14 5.78
N PRO A 253 29.54 6.09 5.79
CA PRO A 253 29.81 5.31 6.99
C PRO A 253 30.32 6.13 8.18
N ASP A 254 31.19 7.12 7.92
CA ASP A 254 31.77 8.00 8.96
C ASP A 254 30.71 8.84 9.69
N ASN A 255 29.57 9.07 9.04
CA ASN A 255 28.46 9.86 9.55
C ASN A 255 27.34 9.01 10.16
N ILE A 256 27.55 7.70 10.39
CA ILE A 256 26.47 6.82 10.89
C ILE A 256 25.86 7.33 12.21
N ILE A 257 26.68 7.80 13.14
CA ILE A 257 26.24 8.33 14.44
C ILE A 257 25.39 9.59 14.24
N PRO A 258 25.88 10.68 13.61
CA PRO A 258 25.06 11.87 13.41
C PRO A 258 23.81 11.61 12.56
N CYS A 259 23.88 10.76 11.53
CA CYS A 259 22.71 10.38 10.73
C CYS A 259 21.65 9.67 11.58
N PHE A 260 22.06 8.71 12.42
CA PHE A 260 21.14 8.00 13.30
C PHE A 260 20.56 8.93 14.38
N THR A 261 21.37 9.81 14.97
CA THR A 261 20.90 10.83 15.92
C THR A 261 19.85 11.75 15.29
N ALA A 262 20.06 12.20 14.05
CA ALA A 262 19.07 13.01 13.33
C ALA A 262 17.75 12.25 13.11
N CYS A 263 17.84 10.95 12.79
CA CYS A 263 16.66 10.09 12.67
C CYS A 263 15.88 9.98 13.99
N LEU A 264 16.58 9.81 15.12
CA LEU A 264 15.93 9.76 16.44
C LEU A 264 15.31 11.09 16.83
N GLN A 265 16.00 12.20 16.60
CA GLN A 265 15.48 13.54 16.88
C GLN A 265 14.21 13.81 16.08
N ARG A 266 14.19 13.46 14.79
CA ARG A 266 12.99 13.56 13.96
C ARG A 266 11.87 12.67 14.50
N LEU A 267 12.18 11.46 14.93
CA LEU A 267 11.19 10.52 15.44
C LEU A 267 10.53 11.09 16.70
N ILE A 268 11.32 11.60 17.63
CA ILE A 268 10.85 12.27 18.84
C ILE A 268 9.98 13.48 18.50
N TYR A 269 10.42 14.31 17.55
CA TYR A 269 9.64 15.49 17.09
C TYR A 269 8.30 15.12 16.45
N CYS A 270 8.17 13.95 15.82
CA CYS A 270 6.91 13.51 15.22
C CYS A 270 5.93 12.88 16.24
N ILE A 271 6.41 12.54 17.45
CA ILE A 271 5.60 11.88 18.49
C ILE A 271 5.14 12.88 19.56
N LEU A 272 5.98 13.86 19.90
CA LEU A 272 5.70 14.92 20.88
C LEU A 272 4.95 16.10 20.24
#